data_AF-A0A158DDE7-F1
#
_entry.id   AF-A0A158DDE7-F1
#
_cell.length_a   1.000
_cell.length_b   1.000
_cell.length_c   1.000
_cell.angle_alpha   90.00
_cell.angle_beta   90.00
_cell.angle_gamma   90.00
#
_symmetry.space_group_name_H-M   'P 1'
#
loop_
_entity.id
_entity.type
_entity.pdbx_description
1 polymer ?
#
loop_
_entity_poly.entity_id
_entity_poly.type
_entity_poly.pdbx_seq_one_letter_code
_entity_poly.pdbx_strand_id
1 'polypeptide(L)'
;MARIVPDDWKNLEATGAAARELETLALLEKLPEDYTVYHGVHWTRVNEGFSVFGEADFVVVAPSGRVLMIEQKAGFLRETGQGLVKVYLQKERNVAIQLARTLENLHRRFTAAFGAGTYRIEELLYCPDYTVRNAAIAGVAPARIVDASRKSQLARVVLDILPPDEPRFEAAARIHHFLADELSLTPDTNALVGAANTLVTRLSGGLATWARRLEFEPFRLRVIATAGAGKTQLAVRVMRDALAQGKSVLYVCFNRPLADHIRAIAPKEAKIANYHQLSAAVARDAGSPPDFSQPNVFATLEERFAAVPVPEHWKTDVLIVDEGQDFQAAWVEALERLLNPEGAWWWLEDPMQNLYLREPVPLPGWTILRETTNYRSPRDLLGFIRKIVGPDVRLDAGSPFDGSDVSVSTYEDGHPEEVIEATKRAITHALSLGFRKQDIAVLSFRGREGSALTAVDQLGPHRLRAFTGTYDLFGNPEYREGDVLLESIYRFKGQSAPCVILTEVDFDTLDDQAARKVFVGATRATMKLIVVASERAAHAIEALQ
;
A
#
# COMPACT_ATOMS: atom_id res chain seq x y z
N MET A 1 3.34 -1.54 -40.39
CA MET A 1 3.05 -0.65 -39.24
C MET A 1 3.97 -1.06 -38.12
N ALA A 2 4.50 -0.12 -37.36
CA ALA A 2 5.48 -0.41 -36.31
C ALA A 2 4.91 -1.37 -35.28
N ARG A 3 5.78 -2.20 -34.72
CA ARG A 3 5.42 -3.13 -33.65
C ARG A 3 5.20 -2.35 -32.36
N ILE A 4 3.99 -2.38 -31.81
CA ILE A 4 3.68 -1.81 -30.50
C ILE A 4 3.85 -2.89 -29.43
N VAL A 5 4.46 -2.55 -28.30
CA VAL A 5 4.69 -3.45 -27.18
C VAL A 5 4.33 -2.74 -25.86
N PRO A 6 3.42 -3.28 -25.03
CA PRO A 6 2.53 -4.43 -25.29
C PRO A 6 1.53 -4.23 -26.45
N ASP A 7 1.05 -5.33 -27.02
CA ASP A 7 0.17 -5.37 -28.21
C ASP A 7 -1.34 -5.30 -27.89
N ASP A 8 -1.72 -5.30 -26.60
CA ASP A 8 -3.10 -5.26 -26.10
C ASP A 8 -3.69 -3.85 -25.95
N TRP A 9 -2.93 -2.81 -26.32
CA TRP A 9 -3.31 -1.40 -26.16
C TRP A 9 -4.64 -1.00 -26.83
N LYS A 10 -5.09 -1.73 -27.86
CA LYS A 10 -6.33 -1.45 -28.60
C LYS A 10 -7.62 -1.83 -27.85
N ASN A 11 -7.50 -2.58 -26.75
CA ASN A 11 -8.64 -3.04 -25.94
C ASN A 11 -8.89 -2.20 -24.68
N LEU A 12 -8.15 -1.09 -24.50
CA LEU A 12 -8.22 -0.24 -23.32
C LEU A 12 -9.30 0.86 -23.49
N GLU A 13 -10.37 0.82 -22.68
CA GLU A 13 -11.28 1.97 -22.52
C GLU A 13 -10.63 3.00 -21.59
N ALA A 14 -10.42 4.23 -22.08
CA ALA A 14 -9.68 5.26 -21.34
C ALA A 14 -10.33 6.65 -21.43
N THR A 15 -10.19 7.44 -20.38
CA THR A 15 -10.60 8.86 -20.32
C THR A 15 -9.43 9.75 -19.92
N GLY A 16 -9.36 11.00 -20.42
CA GLY A 16 -8.34 11.97 -20.00
C GLY A 16 -6.94 11.68 -20.55
N ALA A 17 -5.90 11.68 -19.69
CA ALA A 17 -4.51 11.49 -20.10
C ALA A 17 -4.26 10.12 -20.78
N ALA A 18 -4.91 9.06 -20.28
CA ALA A 18 -4.82 7.73 -20.88
C ALA A 18 -5.46 7.68 -22.28
N ALA A 19 -6.50 8.48 -22.56
CA ALA A 19 -7.04 8.61 -23.92
C ALA A 19 -6.03 9.30 -24.86
N ARG A 20 -5.27 10.27 -24.36
CA ARG A 20 -4.20 10.93 -25.14
C ARG A 20 -3.03 9.99 -25.43
N GLU A 21 -2.68 9.11 -24.52
CA GLU A 21 -1.68 8.06 -24.78
C GLU A 21 -2.13 7.10 -25.89
N LEU A 22 -3.40 6.68 -25.90
CA LEU A 22 -3.95 5.87 -26.99
C LEU A 22 -3.95 6.61 -28.34
N GLU A 23 -4.28 7.90 -28.37
CA GLU A 23 -4.16 8.74 -29.57
C GLU A 23 -2.71 8.79 -30.09
N THR A 24 -1.75 8.90 -29.18
CA THR A 24 -0.31 8.90 -29.50
C THR A 24 0.14 7.56 -30.04
N LEU A 25 -0.28 6.45 -29.44
CA LEU A 25 0.00 5.11 -29.95
C LEU A 25 -0.55 4.93 -31.36
N ALA A 26 -1.76 5.43 -31.66
CA ALA A 26 -2.33 5.41 -33.00
C ALA A 26 -1.54 6.27 -34.01
N LEU A 27 -0.84 7.31 -33.57
CA LEU A 27 0.09 8.07 -34.41
C LEU A 27 1.41 7.32 -34.62
N LEU A 28 1.95 6.69 -33.57
CA LEU A 28 3.22 5.97 -33.60
C LEU A 28 3.11 4.62 -34.34
N GLU A 29 1.94 3.96 -34.35
CA GLU A 29 1.68 2.74 -35.13
C GLU A 29 1.90 2.95 -36.64
N LYS A 30 1.74 4.20 -37.11
CA LYS A 30 1.96 4.58 -38.52
C LYS A 30 3.43 4.58 -38.93
N LEU A 31 4.36 4.40 -38.00
CA LEU A 31 5.77 4.19 -38.31
C LEU A 31 5.98 2.90 -39.14
N PRO A 32 7.11 2.78 -39.87
CA PRO A 32 7.42 1.56 -40.63
C PRO A 32 7.50 0.31 -39.73
N GLU A 33 7.30 -0.87 -40.31
CA GLU A 33 7.23 -2.14 -39.56
C GLU A 33 8.52 -2.54 -38.84
N ASP A 34 9.66 -2.04 -39.31
CA ASP A 34 10.97 -2.31 -38.71
C ASP A 34 11.24 -1.48 -37.44
N TYR A 35 10.31 -0.60 -37.04
CA TYR A 35 10.37 0.14 -35.78
C TYR A 35 9.56 -0.58 -34.71
N THR A 36 10.05 -0.51 -33.47
CA THR A 36 9.32 -0.99 -32.30
C THR A 36 9.02 0.17 -31.36
N VAL A 37 7.79 0.27 -30.90
CA VAL A 37 7.33 1.27 -29.93
C VAL A 37 6.99 0.54 -28.64
N TYR A 38 7.70 0.88 -27.58
CA TYR A 38 7.42 0.47 -26.22
C TYR A 38 6.64 1.59 -25.53
N HIS A 39 5.60 1.25 -24.77
CA HIS A 39 4.83 2.18 -23.94
C HIS A 39 4.68 1.63 -22.52
N GLY A 40 4.40 2.51 -21.54
CA GLY A 40 4.35 2.10 -20.12
C GLY A 40 5.71 1.58 -19.62
N VAL A 41 6.79 2.25 -20.02
CA VAL A 41 8.18 1.82 -19.82
C VAL A 41 8.63 2.17 -18.40
N HIS A 42 8.70 1.17 -17.53
CA HIS A 42 9.22 1.32 -16.16
C HIS A 42 10.48 0.48 -15.95
N TRP A 43 11.42 0.97 -15.15
CA TRP A 43 12.59 0.16 -14.75
C TRP A 43 12.91 0.23 -13.27
N THR A 44 13.37 -0.90 -12.73
CA THR A 44 13.80 -1.08 -11.34
C THR A 44 15.29 -1.35 -11.24
N ARG A 45 15.99 -0.60 -10.40
CA ARG A 45 17.36 -0.96 -9.98
C ARG A 45 17.34 -2.27 -9.16
N VAL A 46 18.22 -3.21 -9.45
CA VAL A 46 18.66 -4.23 -8.48
C VAL A 46 20.15 -4.01 -8.28
N ASN A 47 20.49 -3.14 -7.33
CA ASN A 47 21.84 -3.11 -6.80
C ASN A 47 21.75 -2.74 -5.32
N GLU A 48 22.29 -3.59 -4.46
CA GLU A 48 22.36 -3.41 -3.00
C GLU A 48 21.01 -3.16 -2.30
N GLY A 49 19.98 -3.95 -2.61
CA GLY A 49 18.74 -3.97 -1.82
C GLY A 49 17.78 -2.79 -2.03
N PHE A 50 18.02 -1.92 -3.01
CA PHE A 50 17.13 -0.81 -3.35
C PHE A 50 16.75 -0.79 -4.84
N SER A 51 15.44 -0.69 -5.11
CA SER A 51 14.93 -0.35 -6.44
C SER A 51 14.61 1.14 -6.50
N VAL A 52 15.24 1.83 -7.47
CA VAL A 52 14.88 3.17 -7.90
C VAL A 52 14.07 3.00 -9.18
N PHE A 53 12.86 3.56 -9.22
CA PHE A 53 11.98 3.52 -10.38
C PHE A 53 12.27 4.72 -11.30
N GLY A 54 12.48 4.46 -12.58
CA GLY A 54 12.38 5.47 -13.65
C GLY A 54 11.27 5.10 -14.63
N GLU A 55 10.62 6.11 -15.21
CA GLU A 55 9.48 5.97 -16.11
C GLU A 55 9.72 6.82 -17.37
N ALA A 56 9.39 6.26 -18.53
CA ALA A 56 9.28 6.97 -19.80
C ALA A 56 7.92 6.65 -20.45
N ASP A 57 7.25 7.65 -21.01
CA ASP A 57 5.91 7.46 -21.59
C ASP A 57 5.97 6.55 -22.83
N PHE A 58 6.91 6.83 -23.75
CA PHE A 58 7.18 5.97 -24.91
C PHE A 58 8.67 5.85 -25.19
N VAL A 59 9.07 4.68 -25.68
CA VAL A 59 10.42 4.41 -26.20
C VAL A 59 10.31 3.82 -27.60
N VAL A 60 10.84 4.51 -28.60
CA VAL A 60 10.90 4.03 -29.98
C VAL A 60 12.30 3.50 -30.29
N VAL A 61 12.38 2.28 -30.81
CA VAL A 61 13.62 1.65 -31.25
C VAL A 61 13.61 1.53 -32.76
N ALA A 62 14.64 2.10 -33.40
CA ALA A 62 14.85 2.06 -34.83
C ALA A 62 15.51 0.75 -35.29
N PRO A 63 15.51 0.42 -36.60
CA PRO A 63 16.20 -0.76 -37.14
C PRO A 63 17.71 -0.74 -36.90
N SER A 64 18.29 0.46 -36.75
CA SER A 64 19.69 0.66 -36.39
C SER A 64 20.00 0.28 -34.94
N GLY A 65 19.00 0.15 -34.07
CA GLY A 65 19.16 0.02 -32.62
C GLY A 65 19.25 1.37 -31.91
N ARG A 66 19.10 2.50 -32.62
CA ARG A 66 19.00 3.82 -31.97
C ARG A 66 17.66 3.95 -31.24
N VAL A 67 17.71 4.55 -30.06
CA VAL A 67 16.56 4.65 -29.15
C VAL A 67 16.13 6.11 -29.04
N LEU A 68 14.83 6.36 -29.17
CA LEU A 68 14.20 7.66 -28.90
C LEU A 68 13.26 7.52 -27.71
N MET A 69 13.53 8.27 -26.66
CA MET A 69 12.63 8.43 -25.53
C MET A 69 11.69 9.60 -25.79
N ILE A 70 10.39 9.36 -25.71
CA ILE A 70 9.36 10.39 -25.86
C ILE A 70 8.71 10.60 -24.50
N GLU A 71 8.81 11.83 -23.99
CA GLU A 71 8.08 12.28 -22.81
C GLU A 71 6.84 13.03 -23.27
N GLN A 72 5.66 12.51 -22.94
CA GLN A 72 4.37 13.10 -23.25
C GLN A 72 3.82 13.90 -22.06
N LYS A 73 3.58 15.19 -22.28
CA LYS A 73 2.87 16.05 -21.33
C LYS A 73 1.53 16.50 -21.89
N ALA A 74 0.48 15.76 -21.53
CA ALA A 74 -0.91 16.11 -21.82
C ALA A 74 -1.52 17.06 -20.77
N GLY A 75 -2.55 17.80 -21.19
CA GLY A 75 -3.28 18.78 -20.36
C GLY A 75 -2.63 20.16 -20.24
N PHE A 76 -2.98 20.88 -19.18
CA PHE A 76 -2.52 22.26 -18.95
C PHE A 76 -1.04 22.30 -18.55
N LEU A 77 -0.25 23.06 -19.32
CA LEU A 77 1.13 23.42 -19.00
C LEU A 77 1.23 24.93 -18.78
N ARG A 78 2.21 25.35 -17.99
CA ARG A 78 2.49 26.76 -17.73
C ARG A 78 3.94 27.07 -18.05
N GLU A 79 4.17 28.15 -18.78
CA GLU A 79 5.49 28.68 -19.02
C GLU A 79 5.86 29.66 -17.90
N THR A 80 6.96 29.39 -17.20
CA THR A 80 7.46 30.23 -16.09
C THR A 80 8.89 30.70 -16.37
N GLY A 81 9.38 31.68 -15.62
CA GLY A 81 10.78 32.11 -15.70
C GLY A 81 11.79 31.00 -15.33
N GLN A 82 11.34 29.91 -14.72
CA GLN A 82 12.14 28.75 -14.33
C GLN A 82 12.04 27.59 -15.34
N GLY A 83 11.18 27.67 -16.35
CA GLY A 83 10.95 26.59 -17.30
C GLY A 83 9.49 26.33 -17.64
N LEU A 84 9.26 25.39 -18.56
CA LEU A 84 7.96 24.77 -18.78
C LEU A 84 7.61 23.87 -17.59
N VAL A 85 6.49 24.15 -16.92
CA VAL A 85 6.03 23.38 -15.76
C VAL A 85 4.67 22.75 -16.01
N LYS A 86 4.48 21.54 -15.49
CA LYS A 86 3.17 20.92 -15.34
C LYS A 86 2.62 21.27 -13.96
N VAL A 87 1.44 21.89 -13.94
CA VAL A 87 0.76 22.29 -12.70
C VAL A 87 -0.11 21.13 -12.24
N TYR A 88 0.22 20.58 -11.08
CA TYR A 88 -0.64 19.71 -10.31
C TYR A 88 -1.29 20.55 -9.20
N LEU A 89 -2.43 20.11 -8.67
CA LEU A 89 -3.31 20.83 -7.72
C LEU A 89 -2.62 21.88 -6.81
N GLN A 90 -1.44 21.58 -6.23
CA GLN A 90 -0.62 22.55 -5.48
C GLN A 90 0.91 22.46 -5.73
N LYS A 91 1.38 21.77 -6.78
CA LYS A 91 2.82 21.62 -7.07
C LYS A 91 3.14 21.82 -8.55
N GLU A 92 4.23 22.53 -8.81
CA GLU A 92 4.77 22.72 -10.16
C GLU A 92 5.94 21.78 -10.37
N ARG A 93 5.88 20.96 -11.43
CA ARG A 93 7.02 20.12 -11.84
C ARG A 93 7.62 20.67 -13.11
N ASN A 94 8.92 20.93 -13.08
CA ASN A 94 9.68 21.36 -14.24
C ASN A 94 9.89 20.18 -15.20
N VAL A 95 9.39 20.32 -16.42
CA VAL A 95 9.42 19.27 -17.44
C VAL A 95 10.84 18.93 -17.88
N ALA A 96 11.71 19.94 -18.03
CA ALA A 96 13.10 19.76 -18.43
C ALA A 96 13.90 18.97 -17.39
N ILE A 97 13.73 19.31 -16.11
CA ILE A 97 14.43 18.62 -15.01
C ILE A 97 13.99 17.15 -14.94
N GLN A 98 12.71 16.88 -15.14
CA GLN A 98 12.21 15.50 -15.19
C GLN A 98 12.83 14.73 -16.36
N LEU A 99 12.79 15.30 -17.56
CA LEU A 99 13.33 14.67 -18.77
C LEU A 99 14.83 14.36 -18.64
N ALA A 100 15.62 15.32 -18.16
CA ALA A 100 17.06 15.14 -17.98
C ALA A 100 17.38 14.00 -17.00
N ARG A 101 16.62 13.87 -15.90
CA ARG A 101 16.79 12.78 -14.93
C ARG A 101 16.44 11.42 -15.53
N THR A 102 15.34 11.34 -16.28
CA THR A 102 14.93 10.10 -16.95
C THR A 102 15.98 9.66 -17.98
N LEU A 103 16.47 10.60 -18.79
CA LEU A 103 17.50 10.35 -19.81
C LEU A 103 18.83 9.90 -19.19
N GLU A 104 19.30 10.57 -18.13
CA GLU A 104 20.54 10.20 -17.43
C GLU A 104 20.46 8.77 -16.86
N ASN A 105 19.30 8.41 -16.29
CA ASN A 105 19.07 7.08 -15.74
C ASN A 105 19.10 6.00 -16.83
N LEU A 106 18.48 6.25 -17.98
CA LEU A 106 18.47 5.31 -19.10
C LEU A 106 19.88 5.14 -19.68
N HIS A 107 20.63 6.24 -19.87
CA HIS A 107 22.03 6.19 -20.27
C HIS A 107 22.89 5.35 -19.34
N ARG A 108 22.76 5.55 -18.02
CA ARG A 108 23.53 4.78 -17.04
C ARG A 108 23.29 3.28 -17.17
N ARG A 109 22.03 2.87 -17.42
CA ARG A 109 21.64 1.46 -17.60
C ARG A 109 22.13 0.88 -18.91
N PHE A 110 21.98 1.61 -20.02
CA PHE A 110 22.49 1.17 -21.32
C PHE A 110 24.02 1.06 -21.29
N THR A 111 24.72 1.99 -20.64
CA THR A 111 26.18 1.88 -20.45
C THR A 111 26.56 0.66 -19.62
N ALA A 112 25.82 0.35 -18.55
CA ALA A 112 26.07 -0.85 -17.74
C ALA A 112 25.81 -2.15 -18.51
N ALA A 113 24.77 -2.19 -19.36
CA ALA A 113 24.37 -3.38 -20.11
C ALA A 113 25.20 -3.61 -21.38
N PHE A 114 25.58 -2.53 -22.07
CA PHE A 114 26.15 -2.60 -23.42
C PHE A 114 27.55 -2.00 -23.55
N GLY A 115 28.04 -1.29 -22.55
CA GLY A 115 29.26 -0.48 -22.65
C GLY A 115 29.00 0.91 -23.22
N ALA A 116 29.91 1.85 -22.95
CA ALA A 116 29.81 3.20 -23.50
C ALA A 116 30.13 3.20 -25.00
N GLY A 117 29.36 3.96 -25.79
CA GLY A 117 29.59 4.15 -27.23
C GLY A 117 29.01 3.06 -28.15
N THR A 118 28.41 2.01 -27.59
CA THR A 118 27.81 0.90 -28.37
C THR A 118 26.32 1.10 -28.67
N TYR A 119 25.73 2.20 -28.18
CA TYR A 119 24.33 2.56 -28.29
C TYR A 119 24.17 4.08 -28.42
N ARG A 120 22.97 4.52 -28.84
CA ARG A 120 22.61 5.93 -28.88
C ARG A 120 21.17 6.15 -28.43
N ILE A 121 20.99 7.08 -27.50
CA ILE A 121 19.68 7.50 -26.98
C ILE A 121 19.47 8.97 -27.37
N GLU A 122 18.26 9.29 -27.78
CA GLU A 122 17.78 10.64 -28.05
C GLU A 122 16.48 10.89 -27.29
N GLU A 123 16.15 12.16 -27.07
CA GLU A 123 14.93 12.58 -26.39
C GLU A 123 14.00 13.41 -27.28
N LEU A 124 12.69 13.31 -27.01
CA LEU A 124 11.64 14.10 -27.62
C LEU A 124 10.63 14.53 -26.56
N LEU A 125 10.27 15.81 -26.55
CA LEU A 125 9.14 16.31 -25.76
C LEU A 125 7.90 16.38 -26.65
N TYR A 126 6.83 15.70 -26.23
CA TYR A 126 5.53 15.71 -26.91
C TYR A 126 4.45 16.36 -26.05
N CYS A 127 3.84 17.43 -26.54
CA CYS A 127 2.78 18.17 -25.84
C CYS A 127 1.50 18.20 -26.69
N PRO A 128 0.64 17.16 -26.65
CA PRO A 128 -0.51 17.06 -27.56
C PRO A 128 -1.57 18.15 -27.37
N ASP A 129 -1.68 18.71 -26.16
CA ASP A 129 -2.71 19.67 -25.75
C ASP A 129 -2.18 21.10 -25.54
N TYR A 130 -0.89 21.33 -25.74
CA TYR A 130 -0.25 22.61 -25.45
C TYR A 130 0.64 23.06 -26.61
N THR A 131 0.59 24.35 -26.94
CA THR A 131 1.50 24.98 -27.92
C THR A 131 2.61 25.69 -27.15
N VAL A 132 3.87 25.28 -27.38
CA VAL A 132 5.04 25.84 -26.70
C VAL A 132 5.40 27.16 -27.35
N ARG A 133 5.32 28.26 -26.61
CA ARG A 133 5.59 29.62 -27.11
C ARG A 133 7.07 29.94 -27.08
N ASN A 134 7.76 29.51 -26.02
CA ASN A 134 9.19 29.69 -25.89
C ASN A 134 9.89 28.33 -25.78
N ALA A 135 10.50 27.86 -26.88
CA ALA A 135 11.21 26.58 -26.90
C ALA A 135 12.44 26.56 -25.96
N ALA A 136 13.06 27.70 -25.67
CA ALA A 136 14.26 27.76 -24.83
C ALA A 136 14.01 27.33 -23.38
N ILE A 137 12.76 27.45 -22.90
CA ILE A 137 12.40 27.11 -21.51
C ILE A 137 11.89 25.67 -21.36
N ALA A 138 11.75 24.92 -22.46
CA ALA A 138 11.38 23.51 -22.43
C ALA A 138 12.56 22.58 -22.11
N GLY A 139 13.79 23.10 -22.15
CA GLY A 139 15.02 22.37 -21.81
C GLY A 139 15.44 21.30 -22.82
N VAL A 140 14.84 21.29 -24.00
CA VAL A 140 15.21 20.45 -25.16
C VAL A 140 15.40 21.33 -26.39
N ALA A 141 16.17 20.85 -27.37
CA ALA A 141 16.34 21.58 -28.63
C ALA A 141 14.97 21.79 -29.31
N PRO A 142 14.70 22.94 -29.97
CA PRO A 142 13.40 23.19 -30.62
C PRO A 142 12.99 22.12 -31.65
N ALA A 143 13.98 21.49 -32.32
CA ALA A 143 13.74 20.38 -33.24
C ALA A 143 13.25 19.09 -32.55
N ARG A 144 13.39 18.99 -31.22
CA ARG A 144 12.96 17.89 -30.36
C ARG A 144 11.64 18.16 -29.63
N ILE A 145 10.92 19.22 -30.03
CA ILE A 145 9.59 19.54 -29.48
C ILE A 145 8.53 19.30 -30.55
N VAL A 146 7.56 18.47 -30.21
CA VAL A 146 6.31 18.31 -30.98
C VAL A 146 5.17 18.75 -30.09
N ASP A 147 4.57 19.88 -30.41
CA ASP A 147 3.50 20.48 -29.62
C ASP A 147 2.14 20.35 -30.34
N ALA A 148 1.08 20.92 -29.76
CA ALA A 148 -0.27 20.81 -30.30
C ALA A 148 -0.41 21.32 -31.75
N SER A 149 0.42 22.30 -32.16
CA SER A 149 0.37 22.89 -33.50
C SER A 149 0.87 21.95 -34.60
N ARG A 150 1.77 21.02 -34.26
CA ARG A 150 2.39 20.09 -35.20
C ARG A 150 2.23 18.62 -34.79
N LYS A 151 1.23 18.31 -33.95
CA LYS A 151 0.97 16.97 -33.43
C LYS A 151 0.82 15.89 -34.50
N SER A 152 0.25 16.24 -35.66
CA SER A 152 0.09 15.32 -36.80
C SER A 152 1.42 14.92 -37.45
N GLN A 153 2.49 15.66 -37.17
CA GLN A 153 3.84 15.40 -37.68
C GLN A 153 4.66 14.50 -36.74
N LEU A 154 4.12 14.03 -35.60
CA LEU A 154 4.87 13.24 -34.61
C LEU A 154 5.66 12.09 -35.26
N ALA A 155 4.99 11.25 -36.04
CA ALA A 155 5.63 10.12 -36.73
C ALA A 155 6.72 10.57 -37.72
N ARG A 156 6.51 11.70 -38.41
CA ARG A 156 7.50 12.26 -39.32
C ARG A 156 8.74 12.74 -38.57
N VAL A 157 8.55 13.43 -37.45
CA VAL A 157 9.66 13.87 -36.60
C VAL A 157 10.42 12.68 -36.08
N VAL A 158 9.76 11.63 -35.57
CA VAL A 158 10.42 10.39 -35.13
C VAL A 158 11.34 9.82 -36.23
N LEU A 159 10.88 9.78 -37.48
CA LEU A 159 11.71 9.31 -38.62
C LEU A 159 12.87 10.24 -38.96
N ASP A 160 12.72 11.56 -38.77
CA ASP A 160 13.82 12.52 -38.96
C ASP A 160 14.88 12.38 -37.83
N ILE A 161 14.49 11.96 -36.62
CA ILE A 161 15.41 11.67 -35.51
C ILE A 161 16.07 10.30 -35.69
N LEU A 162 15.30 9.31 -36.14
CA LEU A 162 15.66 7.91 -36.28
C LEU A 162 15.55 7.49 -37.76
N PRO A 163 16.52 7.85 -38.62
CA PRO A 163 16.45 7.52 -40.04
C PRO A 163 16.52 5.99 -40.26
N PRO A 164 15.74 5.44 -41.21
CA PRO A 164 15.66 3.99 -41.42
C PRO A 164 16.97 3.40 -41.96
N ASP A 165 17.72 4.17 -42.74
CA ASP A 165 18.96 3.76 -43.41
C ASP A 165 20.22 3.99 -42.54
N GLU A 166 20.06 4.23 -41.24
CA GLU A 166 21.18 4.43 -40.32
C GLU A 166 21.96 3.11 -40.09
N PRO A 167 23.30 3.14 -40.10
CA PRO A 167 24.11 1.96 -39.77
C PRO A 167 23.75 1.39 -38.40
N ARG A 168 23.70 0.04 -38.30
CA ARG A 168 23.37 -0.65 -37.06
C ARG A 168 24.44 -0.43 -35.99
N PHE A 169 23.98 -0.08 -34.79
CA PHE A 169 24.79 -0.04 -33.58
C PHE A 169 25.09 -1.46 -33.08
N GLU A 170 26.23 -1.64 -32.42
CA GLU A 170 26.66 -2.93 -31.89
C GLU A 170 25.64 -3.53 -30.90
N ALA A 171 24.98 -2.69 -30.10
CA ALA A 171 23.98 -3.12 -29.14
C ALA A 171 22.60 -3.46 -29.76
N ALA A 172 22.36 -3.18 -31.05
CA ALA A 172 21.03 -3.23 -31.66
C ALA A 172 20.26 -4.54 -31.40
N ALA A 173 20.93 -5.69 -31.55
CA ALA A 173 20.32 -7.00 -31.34
C ALA A 173 19.94 -7.28 -29.87
N ARG A 174 20.58 -6.62 -28.91
CA ARG A 174 20.38 -6.83 -27.47
C ARG A 174 19.43 -5.81 -26.86
N ILE A 175 19.21 -4.66 -27.50
CA ILE A 175 18.34 -3.60 -26.98
C ILE A 175 16.91 -4.08 -26.80
N HIS A 176 16.35 -4.83 -27.74
CA HIS A 176 15.00 -5.38 -27.59
C HIS A 176 14.88 -6.35 -26.42
N HIS A 177 15.89 -7.19 -26.19
CA HIS A 177 15.90 -8.11 -25.04
C HIS A 177 16.07 -7.36 -23.73
N PHE A 178 16.96 -6.37 -23.66
CA PHE A 178 17.13 -5.53 -22.47
C PHE A 178 15.86 -4.75 -22.13
N LEU A 179 15.20 -4.19 -23.15
CA LEU A 179 13.93 -3.50 -22.97
C LEU A 179 12.83 -4.50 -22.63
N ALA A 180 12.77 -5.70 -23.21
CA ALA A 180 11.76 -6.69 -22.84
C ALA A 180 11.96 -7.33 -21.45
N ASP A 181 13.20 -7.48 -20.99
CA ASP A 181 13.55 -8.15 -19.73
C ASP A 181 13.60 -7.19 -18.53
N GLU A 182 14.10 -5.95 -18.71
CA GLU A 182 14.08 -4.95 -17.63
C GLU A 182 12.88 -3.99 -17.69
N LEU A 183 12.15 -3.91 -18.82
CA LEU A 183 10.82 -3.32 -18.81
C LEU A 183 9.83 -4.45 -18.56
N SER A 184 9.36 -4.56 -17.32
CA SER A 184 8.03 -5.10 -17.08
C SER A 184 7.05 -4.15 -17.77
N LEU A 185 6.82 -4.40 -19.07
CA LEU A 185 5.91 -3.65 -19.92
C LEU A 185 4.51 -3.78 -19.33
N THR A 186 4.09 -2.70 -18.67
CA THR A 186 2.96 -2.61 -17.74
C THR A 186 2.83 -3.80 -16.79
N PRO A 187 3.16 -3.63 -15.49
CA PRO A 187 2.34 -4.32 -14.53
C PRO A 187 1.01 -3.54 -14.52
N ASP A 188 -0.04 -4.17 -15.06
CA ASP A 188 -1.41 -3.88 -14.64
C ASP A 188 -1.36 -3.55 -13.12
N THR A 189 -2.00 -2.48 -12.64
CA THR A 189 -2.04 -2.17 -11.20
C THR A 189 -2.39 -3.43 -10.40
N ASN A 190 -3.16 -4.36 -10.97
CA ASN A 190 -3.46 -5.66 -10.39
C ASN A 190 -2.26 -6.63 -10.34
N ALA A 191 -1.42 -6.67 -11.38
CA ALA A 191 -0.15 -7.37 -11.37
C ALA A 191 0.82 -6.75 -10.36
N LEU A 192 0.86 -5.41 -10.23
CA LEU A 192 1.61 -4.73 -9.16
C LEU A 192 1.09 -5.12 -7.78
N VAL A 193 -0.22 -5.15 -7.57
CA VAL A 193 -0.84 -5.58 -6.31
C VAL A 193 -0.42 -7.01 -5.98
N GLY A 194 -0.49 -7.93 -6.95
CA GLY A 194 -0.06 -9.32 -6.78
C GLY A 194 1.44 -9.46 -6.48
N ALA A 195 2.28 -8.74 -7.22
CA ALA A 195 3.74 -8.73 -7.02
C ALA A 195 4.12 -8.12 -5.67
N ALA A 196 3.47 -7.02 -5.27
CA ALA A 196 3.66 -6.38 -3.98
C ALA A 196 3.29 -7.31 -2.83
N ASN A 197 2.13 -7.96 -2.88
CA ASN A 197 1.73 -8.93 -1.86
C ASN A 197 2.74 -10.08 -1.73
N THR A 198 3.26 -10.59 -2.86
CA THR A 198 4.25 -11.67 -2.89
C THR A 198 5.59 -11.21 -2.30
N LEU A 199 6.07 -10.03 -2.69
CA LEU A 199 7.34 -9.46 -2.23
C LEU A 199 7.28 -9.13 -0.73
N VAL A 200 6.22 -8.47 -0.27
CA VAL A 200 6.01 -8.14 1.16
C VAL A 200 5.98 -9.42 1.98
N THR A 201 5.27 -10.46 1.52
CA THR A 201 5.23 -11.76 2.21
C THR A 201 6.61 -12.40 2.33
N ARG A 202 7.42 -12.34 1.26
CA ARG A 202 8.80 -12.87 1.27
C ARG A 202 9.72 -12.07 2.19
N LEU A 203 9.69 -10.74 2.11
CA LEU A 203 10.58 -9.86 2.88
C LEU A 203 10.24 -9.85 4.38
N SER A 204 8.95 -9.81 4.73
CA SER A 204 8.48 -9.89 6.11
C SER A 204 8.63 -11.28 6.76
N GLY A 205 9.05 -12.28 5.98
CA GLY A 205 9.37 -13.63 6.48
C GLY A 205 10.60 -13.70 7.40
N GLY A 206 11.43 -12.65 7.43
CA GLY A 206 12.61 -12.58 8.29
C GLY A 206 12.29 -12.74 9.78
N LEU A 207 11.27 -12.01 10.26
CA LEU A 207 10.82 -12.08 11.66
C LEU A 207 10.36 -13.51 12.02
N ALA A 208 9.55 -14.13 11.16
CA ALA A 208 9.08 -15.50 11.33
C ALA A 208 10.22 -16.54 11.28
N THR A 209 11.31 -16.24 10.58
CA THR A 209 12.48 -17.12 10.47
C THR A 209 13.32 -17.10 11.72
N TRP A 210 13.65 -15.91 12.23
CA TRP A 210 14.55 -15.77 13.39
C TRP A 210 13.85 -16.06 14.71
N ALA A 211 12.62 -15.58 14.91
CA ALA A 211 11.93 -15.75 16.20
C ALA A 211 11.69 -17.23 16.54
N ARG A 212 11.45 -18.08 15.53
CA ARG A 212 11.26 -19.53 15.70
C ARG A 212 12.55 -20.32 15.92
N ARG A 213 13.72 -19.70 15.80
CA ARG A 213 15.04 -20.31 16.07
C ARG A 213 15.54 -20.00 17.48
N LEU A 214 14.80 -19.21 18.25
CA LEU A 214 15.15 -18.94 19.64
C LEU A 214 14.77 -20.14 20.50
N GLU A 215 15.66 -20.51 21.41
CA GLU A 215 15.46 -21.58 22.39
C GLU A 215 15.78 -21.03 23.78
N PHE A 216 14.82 -21.13 24.70
CA PHE A 216 14.95 -20.69 26.09
C PHE A 216 13.78 -21.25 26.91
N GLU A 217 14.00 -21.40 28.23
CA GLU A 217 13.03 -21.99 29.16
C GLU A 217 12.79 -21.07 30.37
N PRO A 218 11.53 -20.85 30.78
CA PRO A 218 10.29 -21.21 30.06
C PRO A 218 10.16 -20.41 28.75
N PHE A 219 9.50 -20.98 27.74
CA PHE A 219 9.31 -20.27 26.47
C PHE A 219 8.23 -19.19 26.62
N ARG A 220 8.67 -17.96 26.87
CA ARG A 220 7.88 -16.73 27.00
C ARG A 220 8.49 -15.62 26.13
N LEU A 221 7.98 -15.45 24.90
CA LEU A 221 8.51 -14.51 23.92
C LEU A 221 7.58 -13.32 23.70
N ARG A 222 8.07 -12.12 24.00
CA ARG A 222 7.41 -10.86 23.65
C ARG A 222 8.05 -10.29 22.38
N VAL A 223 7.28 -10.23 21.30
CA VAL A 223 7.69 -9.65 20.02
C VAL A 223 7.07 -8.27 19.88
N ILE A 224 7.91 -7.24 20.00
CA ILE A 224 7.53 -5.85 19.80
C ILE A 224 7.91 -5.48 18.37
N ALA A 225 6.93 -5.50 17.47
CA ALA A 225 7.18 -5.33 16.05
C ALA A 225 6.23 -4.29 15.44
N THR A 226 6.77 -3.39 14.61
CA THR A 226 5.96 -2.36 13.94
C THR A 226 4.93 -2.94 12.96
N ALA A 227 4.00 -2.11 12.47
CA ALA A 227 3.07 -2.46 11.41
C ALA A 227 3.86 -2.92 10.17
N GLY A 228 3.40 -3.98 9.49
CA GLY A 228 4.09 -4.49 8.30
C GLY A 228 5.39 -5.26 8.55
N ALA A 229 5.79 -5.50 9.80
CA ALA A 229 6.98 -6.29 10.15
C ALA A 229 6.84 -7.82 9.98
N GLY A 230 5.63 -8.33 9.78
CA GLY A 230 5.37 -9.77 9.60
C GLY A 230 4.80 -10.52 10.81
N LYS A 231 4.26 -9.83 11.83
CA LYS A 231 3.62 -10.46 13.02
C LYS A 231 2.60 -11.54 12.66
N THR A 232 1.68 -11.24 11.74
CA THR A 232 0.69 -12.20 11.26
C THR A 232 1.31 -13.45 10.63
N GLN A 233 2.38 -13.28 9.84
CA GLN A 233 3.09 -14.42 9.24
C GLN A 233 3.84 -15.25 10.28
N LEU A 234 4.43 -14.59 11.27
CA LEU A 234 5.01 -15.26 12.43
C LEU A 234 3.95 -16.10 13.16
N ALA A 235 2.80 -15.52 13.49
CA ALA A 235 1.72 -16.24 14.16
C ALA A 235 1.28 -17.49 13.37
N VAL A 236 0.97 -17.33 12.08
CA VAL A 236 0.54 -18.44 11.21
C VAL A 236 1.62 -19.53 11.12
N ARG A 237 2.90 -19.15 11.05
CA ARG A 237 3.99 -20.12 10.97
C ARG A 237 4.18 -20.87 12.29
N VAL A 238 4.14 -20.17 13.43
CA VAL A 238 4.18 -20.79 14.77
C VAL A 238 3.04 -21.80 14.93
N MET A 239 1.81 -21.44 14.53
CA MET A 239 0.66 -22.36 14.58
C MET A 239 0.91 -23.61 13.73
N ARG A 240 1.41 -23.46 12.49
CA ARG A 240 1.71 -24.59 11.60
C ARG A 240 2.77 -25.52 12.17
N ASP A 241 3.86 -24.98 12.72
CA ASP A 241 4.94 -25.81 13.26
C ASP A 241 4.50 -26.56 14.52
N ALA A 242 3.73 -25.90 15.39
CA ALA A 242 3.18 -26.54 16.58
C ALA A 242 2.23 -27.70 16.21
N LEU A 243 1.29 -27.47 15.29
CA LEU A 243 0.39 -28.53 14.82
C LEU A 243 1.13 -29.66 14.11
N ALA A 244 2.19 -29.37 13.35
CA ALA A 244 3.03 -30.40 12.74
C ALA A 244 3.78 -31.25 13.78
N GLN A 245 3.99 -30.73 14.99
CA GLN A 245 4.53 -31.47 16.14
C GLN A 245 3.44 -32.17 16.97
N GLY A 246 2.17 -32.14 16.54
CA GLY A 246 1.05 -32.69 17.29
C GLY A 246 0.66 -31.89 18.53
N LYS A 247 1.16 -30.66 18.68
CA LYS A 247 0.86 -29.77 19.81
C LYS A 247 -0.47 -29.05 19.60
N SER A 248 -1.20 -28.83 20.68
CA SER A 248 -2.41 -28.02 20.62
C SER A 248 -2.08 -26.52 20.58
N VAL A 249 -2.90 -25.75 19.86
CA VAL A 249 -2.62 -24.33 19.59
C VAL A 249 -3.86 -23.48 19.84
N LEU A 250 -3.66 -22.37 20.57
CA LEU A 250 -4.65 -21.33 20.75
C LEU A 250 -4.08 -19.98 20.29
N TYR A 251 -4.79 -19.32 19.40
CA TYR A 251 -4.53 -17.94 18.96
C TYR A 251 -5.64 -17.03 19.50
N VAL A 252 -5.22 -15.93 20.13
CA VAL A 252 -6.10 -14.93 20.73
C VAL A 252 -5.69 -13.55 20.26
N CYS A 253 -6.64 -12.74 19.85
CA CYS A 253 -6.42 -11.31 19.59
C CYS A 253 -7.55 -10.46 20.17
N PHE A 254 -7.43 -9.13 20.11
CA PHE A 254 -8.49 -8.25 20.57
C PHE A 254 -9.61 -8.07 19.54
N ASN A 255 -9.26 -7.77 18.28
CA ASN A 255 -10.24 -7.40 17.26
C ASN A 255 -10.89 -8.63 16.58
N ARG A 256 -12.23 -8.68 16.52
CA ARG A 256 -13.00 -9.72 15.81
C ARG A 256 -12.62 -9.87 14.33
N PRO A 257 -12.51 -8.79 13.53
CA PRO A 257 -12.12 -8.91 12.13
C PRO A 257 -10.73 -9.53 11.92
N LEU A 258 -9.78 -9.27 12.84
CA LEU A 258 -8.47 -9.91 12.80
C LEU A 258 -8.57 -11.42 13.06
N ALA A 259 -9.33 -11.84 14.08
CA ALA A 259 -9.55 -13.27 14.34
C ALA A 259 -10.18 -13.98 13.13
N ASP A 260 -11.15 -13.34 12.46
CA ASP A 260 -11.81 -13.90 11.28
C ASP A 260 -10.87 -13.99 10.07
N HIS A 261 -10.02 -12.98 9.86
CA HIS A 261 -8.96 -13.03 8.84
C HIS A 261 -7.96 -14.16 9.11
N ILE A 262 -7.50 -14.31 10.35
CA ILE A 262 -6.55 -15.36 10.73
C ILE A 262 -7.15 -16.75 10.53
N ARG A 263 -8.44 -16.93 10.86
CA ARG A 263 -9.16 -18.20 10.64
C ARG A 263 -9.22 -18.60 9.17
N ALA A 264 -9.20 -17.64 8.24
CA ALA A 264 -9.20 -17.93 6.80
C ALA A 264 -7.84 -18.43 6.28
N ILE A 265 -6.72 -18.07 6.94
CA ILE A 265 -5.34 -18.35 6.44
C ILE A 265 -4.58 -19.38 7.29
N ALA A 266 -5.01 -19.60 8.52
CA ALA A 266 -4.42 -20.53 9.46
C ALA A 266 -4.93 -21.98 9.25
N PRO A 267 -4.22 -23.00 9.77
CA PRO A 267 -4.72 -24.38 9.77
C PRO A 267 -6.06 -24.50 10.52
N LYS A 268 -6.94 -25.39 10.04
CA LYS A 268 -8.30 -25.55 10.58
C LYS A 268 -8.32 -26.11 12.00
N GLU A 269 -7.24 -26.80 12.39
CA GLU A 269 -7.04 -27.44 13.68
C GLU A 269 -6.68 -26.43 14.78
N ALA A 270 -6.19 -25.23 14.42
CA ALA A 270 -5.86 -24.20 15.40
C ALA A 270 -7.13 -23.54 15.98
N LYS A 271 -7.20 -23.41 17.30
CA LYS A 271 -8.27 -22.65 17.95
C LYS A 271 -7.98 -21.15 17.80
N ILE A 272 -8.89 -20.42 17.17
CA ILE A 272 -8.72 -18.99 16.86
C ILE A 272 -9.95 -18.23 17.32
N ALA A 273 -9.75 -17.28 18.24
CA ALA A 273 -10.81 -16.44 18.77
C ALA A 273 -10.30 -15.03 19.08
N ASN A 274 -11.20 -14.06 19.18
CA ASN A 274 -10.88 -12.87 19.96
C ASN A 274 -11.04 -13.16 21.46
N TYR A 275 -10.53 -12.29 22.32
CA TYR A 275 -10.55 -12.49 23.77
C TYR A 275 -11.97 -12.71 24.31
N HIS A 276 -12.94 -11.86 23.97
CA HIS A 276 -14.32 -12.01 24.46
C HIS A 276 -15.00 -13.29 24.00
N GLN A 277 -14.72 -13.74 22.77
CA GLN A 277 -15.25 -15.00 22.27
C GLN A 277 -14.66 -16.21 22.98
N LEU A 278 -13.36 -16.16 23.27
CA LEU A 278 -12.69 -17.16 24.09
C LEU A 278 -13.32 -17.20 25.48
N SER A 279 -13.46 -16.04 26.14
CA SER A 279 -14.09 -15.93 27.45
C SER A 279 -15.50 -16.53 27.46
N ALA A 280 -16.32 -16.21 26.46
CA ALA A 280 -17.67 -16.75 26.33
C ALA A 280 -17.70 -18.27 26.13
N ALA A 281 -16.78 -18.79 25.31
CA ALA A 281 -16.71 -20.21 25.02
C ALA A 281 -16.23 -21.01 26.24
N VAL A 282 -15.17 -20.56 26.92
CA VAL A 282 -14.67 -21.19 28.14
C VAL A 282 -15.72 -21.15 29.25
N ALA A 283 -16.37 -20.00 29.47
CA ALA A 283 -17.42 -19.87 30.48
C ALA A 283 -18.61 -20.80 30.22
N ARG A 284 -19.05 -20.91 28.95
CA ARG A 284 -20.11 -21.86 28.56
C ARG A 284 -19.71 -23.31 28.83
N ASP A 285 -18.52 -23.71 28.42
CA ASP A 285 -18.03 -25.08 28.59
C ASP A 285 -17.79 -25.44 30.06
N ALA A 286 -17.52 -24.43 30.90
CA ALA A 286 -17.45 -24.57 32.36
C ALA A 286 -18.84 -24.55 33.05
N GLY A 287 -19.94 -24.57 32.29
CA GLY A 287 -21.31 -24.59 32.82
C GLY A 287 -21.85 -23.22 33.27
N SER A 288 -21.18 -22.13 32.89
CA SER A 288 -21.56 -20.75 33.24
C SER A 288 -21.73 -19.89 31.98
N PRO A 289 -22.74 -20.16 31.12
CA PRO A 289 -22.92 -19.43 29.87
C PRO A 289 -23.14 -17.92 30.12
N PRO A 290 -22.55 -17.04 29.29
CA PRO A 290 -22.81 -15.61 29.38
C PRO A 290 -24.24 -15.27 28.96
N ASP A 291 -24.81 -14.26 29.60
CA ASP A 291 -26.09 -13.67 29.23
C ASP A 291 -25.84 -12.34 28.50
N PHE A 292 -26.00 -12.34 27.18
CA PHE A 292 -25.77 -11.18 26.32
C PHE A 292 -26.88 -10.14 26.36
N SER A 293 -27.97 -10.38 27.11
CA SER A 293 -29.02 -9.39 27.30
C SER A 293 -28.68 -8.34 28.37
N GLN A 294 -27.66 -8.58 29.20
CA GLN A 294 -27.34 -7.71 30.33
C GLN A 294 -26.45 -6.53 29.94
N PRO A 295 -26.65 -5.36 30.56
CA PRO A 295 -25.68 -4.27 30.46
C PRO A 295 -24.34 -4.73 31.05
N ASN A 296 -23.23 -4.21 30.54
CA ASN A 296 -21.86 -4.57 30.96
C ASN A 296 -21.47 -6.05 30.77
N VAL A 297 -22.16 -6.78 29.88
CA VAL A 297 -21.87 -8.19 29.60
C VAL A 297 -20.38 -8.47 29.41
N PHE A 298 -19.63 -7.60 28.73
CA PHE A 298 -18.20 -7.80 28.50
C PHE A 298 -17.40 -7.81 29.80
N ALA A 299 -17.59 -6.84 30.69
CA ALA A 299 -16.90 -6.81 31.99
C ALA A 299 -17.25 -8.04 32.83
N THR A 300 -18.54 -8.38 32.93
CA THR A 300 -19.00 -9.58 33.64
C THR A 300 -18.45 -10.86 33.04
N LEU A 301 -18.31 -10.92 31.71
CA LEU A 301 -17.76 -12.07 31.02
C LEU A 301 -16.25 -12.25 31.29
N GLU A 302 -15.51 -11.15 31.37
CA GLU A 302 -14.09 -11.14 31.70
C GLU A 302 -13.86 -11.64 33.14
N GLU A 303 -14.63 -11.13 34.09
CA GLU A 303 -14.61 -11.59 35.49
C GLU A 303 -14.97 -13.07 35.61
N ARG A 304 -16.02 -13.52 34.90
CA ARG A 304 -16.42 -14.93 34.88
C ARG A 304 -15.31 -15.81 34.31
N PHE A 305 -14.71 -15.44 33.19
CA PHE A 305 -13.63 -16.21 32.58
C PHE A 305 -12.43 -16.35 33.52
N ALA A 306 -12.08 -15.29 34.25
CA ALA A 306 -11.04 -15.34 35.25
C ALA A 306 -11.37 -16.24 36.46
N ALA A 307 -12.65 -16.52 36.74
CA ALA A 307 -13.09 -17.28 37.90
C ALA A 307 -13.41 -18.76 37.61
N VAL A 308 -14.07 -19.08 36.48
CA VAL A 308 -14.53 -20.44 36.16
C VAL A 308 -13.35 -21.41 36.00
N PRO A 309 -13.46 -22.70 36.40
CA PRO A 309 -12.41 -23.69 36.12
C PRO A 309 -12.15 -23.80 34.61
N VAL A 310 -10.88 -23.95 34.20
CA VAL A 310 -10.55 -24.17 32.78
C VAL A 310 -10.83 -25.63 32.43
N PRO A 311 -11.77 -25.93 31.51
CA PRO A 311 -11.95 -27.31 31.04
C PRO A 311 -10.69 -27.83 30.34
N GLU A 312 -10.38 -29.13 30.50
CA GLU A 312 -9.14 -29.73 29.98
C GLU A 312 -8.92 -29.51 28.48
N HIS A 313 -9.98 -29.54 27.65
CA HIS A 313 -9.81 -29.33 26.22
C HIS A 313 -9.36 -27.91 25.86
N TRP A 314 -9.49 -26.93 26.76
CA TRP A 314 -8.97 -25.57 26.56
C TRP A 314 -7.50 -25.41 26.93
N LYS A 315 -6.89 -26.40 27.58
CA LYS A 315 -5.45 -26.42 27.82
C LYS A 315 -4.70 -26.50 26.50
N THR A 316 -3.61 -25.73 26.39
CA THR A 316 -2.83 -25.62 25.17
C THR A 316 -1.33 -25.70 25.38
N ASP A 317 -0.61 -26.31 24.44
CA ASP A 317 0.86 -26.33 24.41
C ASP A 317 1.44 -25.05 23.83
N VAL A 318 0.72 -24.38 22.92
CA VAL A 318 1.14 -23.11 22.33
C VAL A 318 0.01 -22.09 22.41
N LEU A 319 0.32 -20.94 23.01
CA LEU A 319 -0.57 -19.78 23.10
C LEU A 319 0.06 -18.60 22.37
N ILE A 320 -0.67 -18.03 21.42
CA ILE A 320 -0.29 -16.84 20.68
C ILE A 320 -1.29 -15.73 20.99
N VAL A 321 -0.81 -14.63 21.55
CA VAL A 321 -1.55 -13.39 21.71
C VAL A 321 -1.08 -12.41 20.64
N ASP A 322 -1.97 -11.95 19.77
CA ASP A 322 -1.69 -10.89 18.79
C ASP A 322 -2.46 -9.61 19.13
N GLU A 323 -1.91 -8.47 18.71
CA GLU A 323 -2.33 -7.13 19.14
C GLU A 323 -2.29 -6.99 20.68
N GLY A 324 -1.26 -7.53 21.34
CA GLY A 324 -1.11 -7.55 22.79
C GLY A 324 -1.15 -6.18 23.47
N GLN A 325 -0.83 -5.09 22.75
CA GLN A 325 -0.99 -3.72 23.25
C GLN A 325 -2.45 -3.32 23.50
N ASP A 326 -3.42 -4.07 22.94
CA ASP A 326 -4.85 -3.89 23.22
C ASP A 326 -5.32 -4.76 24.40
N PHE A 327 -4.45 -5.49 25.09
CA PHE A 327 -4.82 -6.31 26.26
C PHE A 327 -4.63 -5.54 27.57
N GLN A 328 -5.16 -6.10 28.67
CA GLN A 328 -5.02 -5.56 30.03
C GLN A 328 -4.34 -6.61 30.92
N ALA A 329 -3.67 -6.15 31.99
CA ALA A 329 -2.90 -7.03 32.88
C ALA A 329 -3.74 -8.20 33.44
N ALA A 330 -4.96 -7.93 33.89
CA ALA A 330 -5.87 -8.96 34.43
C ALA A 330 -6.18 -10.08 33.43
N TRP A 331 -6.12 -9.81 32.12
CA TRP A 331 -6.40 -10.80 31.09
C TRP A 331 -5.23 -11.76 30.88
N VAL A 332 -3.99 -11.34 31.20
CA VAL A 332 -2.81 -12.21 31.11
C VAL A 332 -2.93 -13.37 32.07
N GLU A 333 -3.29 -13.12 33.33
CA GLU A 333 -3.47 -14.16 34.35
C GLU A 333 -4.56 -15.16 33.93
N ALA A 334 -5.66 -14.67 33.37
CA ALA A 334 -6.74 -15.52 32.87
C ALA A 334 -6.28 -16.41 31.70
N LEU A 335 -5.47 -15.87 30.78
CA LEU A 335 -4.91 -16.60 29.65
C LEU A 335 -3.82 -17.61 30.06
N GLU A 336 -3.02 -17.30 31.08
CA GLU A 336 -1.97 -18.20 31.58
C GLU A 336 -2.56 -19.54 32.02
N ARG A 337 -3.76 -19.52 32.61
CA ARG A 337 -4.48 -20.73 33.03
C ARG A 337 -4.81 -21.66 31.86
N LEU A 338 -4.85 -21.17 30.63
CA LEU A 338 -5.06 -21.99 29.43
C LEU A 338 -3.77 -22.66 28.95
N LEU A 339 -2.61 -22.22 29.39
CA LEU A 339 -1.33 -22.76 28.96
C LEU A 339 -0.93 -23.97 29.83
N ASN A 340 -0.39 -25.00 29.19
CA ASN A 340 0.26 -26.11 29.89
C ASN A 340 1.56 -25.65 30.58
N PRO A 341 2.04 -26.32 31.65
CA PRO A 341 3.24 -25.89 32.39
C PRO A 341 4.48 -25.68 31.51
N GLU A 342 4.72 -26.55 30.53
CA GLU A 342 5.83 -26.46 29.56
C GLU A 342 5.41 -25.78 28.24
N GLY A 343 4.23 -25.16 28.22
CA GLY A 343 3.69 -24.55 27.01
C GLY A 343 4.47 -23.31 26.57
N ALA A 344 4.53 -23.07 25.26
CA ALA A 344 5.16 -21.92 24.66
C ALA A 344 4.17 -20.75 24.52
N TRP A 345 4.55 -19.58 25.01
CA TRP A 345 3.73 -18.37 24.94
C TRP A 345 4.39 -17.31 24.07
N TRP A 346 3.66 -16.89 23.04
CA TRP A 346 4.02 -15.83 22.11
C TRP A 346 3.12 -14.62 22.35
N TRP A 347 3.73 -13.46 22.60
CA TRP A 347 3.03 -12.19 22.76
C TRP A 347 3.49 -11.22 21.68
N LEU A 348 2.63 -10.94 20.70
CA LEU A 348 2.93 -10.10 19.55
C LEU A 348 2.22 -8.76 19.73
N GLU A 349 2.97 -7.66 19.66
CA GLU A 349 2.39 -6.34 19.87
C GLU A 349 3.08 -5.24 19.07
N ASP A 350 2.36 -4.14 18.91
CA ASP A 350 2.86 -2.89 18.36
C ASP A 350 2.35 -1.71 19.21
N PRO A 351 3.19 -1.17 20.12
CA PRO A 351 2.80 -0.06 20.99
C PRO A 351 2.23 1.14 20.25
N MET A 352 2.65 1.43 19.01
CA MET A 352 2.13 2.55 18.22
C MET A 352 0.71 2.35 17.73
N GLN A 353 0.22 1.10 17.73
CA GLN A 353 -1.16 0.80 17.36
C GLN A 353 -2.11 0.72 18.56
N ASN A 354 -1.69 1.11 19.77
CA ASN A 354 -2.57 1.21 20.93
C ASN A 354 -3.48 2.43 20.80
N LEU A 355 -4.60 2.27 20.10
CA LEU A 355 -5.62 3.31 19.89
C LEU A 355 -6.57 3.46 21.07
N TYR A 356 -6.66 2.44 21.92
CA TYR A 356 -7.49 2.44 23.13
C TYR A 356 -6.78 3.06 24.33
N LEU A 357 -5.53 3.52 24.15
CA LEU A 357 -4.69 4.14 25.19
C LEU A 357 -4.61 3.29 26.47
N ARG A 358 -4.58 1.96 26.31
CA ARG A 358 -4.44 1.02 27.43
C ARG A 358 -3.05 1.11 28.03
N GLU A 359 -2.94 0.87 29.33
CA GLU A 359 -1.64 0.74 29.97
C GLU A 359 -0.88 -0.46 29.39
N PRO A 360 0.42 -0.33 29.06
CA PRO A 360 1.22 -1.44 28.59
C PRO A 360 1.25 -2.58 29.61
N VAL A 361 0.97 -3.79 29.16
CA VAL A 361 1.00 -4.98 30.02
C VAL A 361 2.43 -5.25 30.51
N PRO A 362 2.65 -5.35 31.83
CA PRO A 362 3.93 -5.77 32.39
C PRO A 362 4.10 -7.29 32.21
N LEU A 363 5.18 -7.69 31.55
CA LEU A 363 5.54 -9.10 31.32
C LEU A 363 6.97 -9.34 31.83
N PRO A 364 7.17 -9.34 33.17
CA PRO A 364 8.50 -9.47 33.75
C PRO A 364 9.11 -10.84 33.44
N GLY A 365 10.41 -10.86 33.13
CA GLY A 365 11.14 -12.09 32.83
C GLY A 365 10.92 -12.66 31.42
N TRP A 366 10.09 -12.03 30.59
CA TRP A 366 9.89 -12.45 29.20
C TRP A 366 11.07 -12.03 28.32
N THR A 367 11.49 -12.92 27.43
CA THR A 367 12.47 -12.59 26.39
C THR A 367 11.82 -11.63 25.39
N ILE A 368 12.52 -10.55 25.03
CA ILE A 368 11.99 -9.51 24.12
C ILE A 368 12.73 -9.55 22.79
N LEU A 369 11.98 -9.69 21.70
CA LEU A 369 12.45 -9.48 20.34
C LEU A 369 11.85 -8.18 19.79
N ARG A 370 12.67 -7.31 19.22
CA ARG A 370 12.22 -6.04 18.64
C ARG A 370 12.45 -6.02 17.13
N GLU A 371 11.44 -5.59 16.37
CA GLU A 371 11.52 -5.41 14.91
C GLU A 371 10.91 -4.06 14.52
N THR A 372 11.75 -3.14 14.06
CA THR A 372 11.36 -1.78 13.70
C THR A 372 11.14 -1.59 12.20
N THR A 373 11.40 -2.62 11.39
CA THR A 373 11.32 -2.55 9.93
C THR A 373 9.90 -2.82 9.43
N ASN A 374 9.33 -1.85 8.74
CA ASN A 374 8.09 -2.00 7.99
C ASN A 374 8.42 -2.39 6.53
N TYR A 375 8.03 -3.60 6.14
CA TYR A 375 8.21 -4.13 4.79
C TYR A 375 7.00 -3.92 3.88
N ARG A 376 5.88 -3.44 4.43
CA ARG A 376 4.56 -3.40 3.78
C ARG A 376 4.33 -2.08 3.05
N SER A 377 4.56 -0.96 3.73
CA SER A 377 4.18 0.36 3.25
C SER A 377 5.29 0.99 2.40
N PRO A 378 4.97 1.74 1.33
CA PRO A 378 5.97 2.45 0.53
C PRO A 378 6.88 3.35 1.37
N ARG A 379 8.13 3.52 0.93
CA ARG A 379 9.15 4.26 1.70
C ARG A 379 8.81 5.74 1.87
N ASP A 380 8.31 6.41 0.84
CA ASP A 380 7.81 7.79 0.92
C ASP A 380 6.62 7.93 1.88
N LEU A 381 5.71 6.95 1.89
CA LEU A 381 4.60 6.88 2.85
C LEU A 381 5.13 6.76 4.28
N LEU A 382 6.13 5.89 4.52
CA LEU A 382 6.78 5.80 5.83
C LEU A 382 7.50 7.10 6.21
N GLY A 383 8.11 7.79 5.24
CA GLY A 383 8.68 9.12 5.44
C GLY A 383 7.64 10.14 5.92
N PHE A 384 6.45 10.14 5.29
CA PHE A 384 5.31 10.95 5.73
C PHE A 384 4.88 10.60 7.16
N ILE A 385 4.74 9.32 7.50
CA ILE A 385 4.37 8.88 8.85
C ILE A 385 5.40 9.31 9.89
N ARG A 386 6.70 9.16 9.62
CA ARG A 386 7.78 9.54 10.56
C ARG A 386 7.71 11.01 10.96
N LYS A 387 7.32 11.90 10.05
CA LYS A 387 7.11 13.32 10.36
C LYS A 387 5.95 13.53 11.34
N ILE A 388 4.91 12.71 11.24
CA ILE A 388 3.70 12.79 12.08
C ILE A 388 3.93 12.20 13.47
N VAL A 389 4.58 11.05 13.58
CA VAL A 389 4.79 10.38 14.88
C VAL A 389 6.01 10.90 15.64
N GLY A 390 6.86 11.69 14.99
CA GLY A 390 8.05 12.29 15.59
C GLY A 390 9.30 11.39 15.56
N PRO A 391 10.47 11.96 15.91
CA PRO A 391 11.77 11.31 15.75
C PRO A 391 12.04 10.17 16.75
N ASP A 392 11.33 10.13 17.86
CA ASP A 392 11.52 9.11 18.91
C ASP A 392 11.00 7.73 18.48
N VAL A 393 10.11 7.69 17.49
CA VAL A 393 9.53 6.45 16.98
C VAL A 393 10.41 5.88 15.86
N ARG A 394 11.13 4.80 16.17
CA ARG A 394 11.95 4.07 15.18
C ARG A 394 11.06 3.26 14.23
N LEU A 395 11.06 3.63 12.95
CA LEU A 395 10.26 3.01 11.90
C LEU A 395 11.07 2.79 10.62
N ASP A 396 11.89 1.75 10.57
CA ASP A 396 12.76 1.45 9.43
C ASP A 396 11.97 1.03 8.20
N ALA A 397 12.40 1.48 7.02
CA ALA A 397 11.72 1.19 5.77
C ALA A 397 12.39 0.01 5.08
N GLY A 398 11.71 -1.14 5.04
CA GLY A 398 12.16 -2.35 4.35
C GLY A 398 11.37 -2.66 3.08
N SER A 399 10.35 -1.85 2.77
CA SER A 399 9.56 -2.01 1.55
C SER A 399 10.41 -1.70 0.31
N PRO A 400 10.31 -2.51 -0.76
CA PRO A 400 10.96 -2.20 -2.03
C PRO A 400 10.22 -1.11 -2.81
N PHE A 401 9.01 -0.73 -2.38
CA PHE A 401 8.16 0.24 -3.05
C PHE A 401 8.42 1.66 -2.54
N ASP A 402 8.33 2.63 -3.44
CA ASP A 402 8.53 4.05 -3.16
C ASP A 402 7.77 4.89 -4.19
N GLY A 403 7.73 6.20 -4.00
CA GLY A 403 7.08 7.13 -4.94
C GLY A 403 5.57 6.93 -5.02
N SER A 404 4.94 6.43 -3.96
CA SER A 404 3.48 6.33 -3.87
C SER A 404 2.76 7.69 -3.96
N ASP A 405 3.47 8.78 -3.62
CA ASP A 405 2.99 10.17 -3.59
C ASP A 405 1.75 10.30 -2.69
N VAL A 406 1.97 10.35 -1.38
CA VAL A 406 0.88 10.55 -0.39
C VAL A 406 0.14 11.84 -0.74
N SER A 407 -1.14 11.73 -1.07
CA SER A 407 -1.98 12.88 -1.42
C SER A 407 -2.90 13.24 -0.27
N VAL A 408 -2.96 14.53 0.06
CA VAL A 408 -3.92 15.08 1.03
C VAL A 408 -4.99 15.84 0.26
N SER A 409 -6.25 15.50 0.51
CA SER A 409 -7.44 16.22 0.03
C SER A 409 -8.11 16.87 1.23
N THR A 410 -8.54 18.11 1.07
CA THR A 410 -9.19 18.89 2.15
C THR A 410 -10.71 18.93 1.99
N TYR A 411 -11.40 19.24 3.10
CA TYR A 411 -12.82 19.62 3.16
C TYR A 411 -13.01 20.72 4.21
N GLU A 412 -14.02 21.58 4.05
CA GLU A 412 -14.26 22.69 4.98
C GLU A 412 -14.78 22.20 6.34
N ASP A 413 -14.35 22.88 7.38
CA ASP A 413 -14.73 22.57 8.76
C ASP A 413 -16.25 22.73 8.96
N GLY A 414 -16.85 21.84 9.75
CA GLY A 414 -18.24 21.97 10.18
C GLY A 414 -19.31 21.54 9.18
N HIS A 415 -18.94 21.07 7.98
CA HIS A 415 -19.88 20.62 6.94
C HIS A 415 -19.75 19.11 6.65
N PRO A 416 -20.56 18.24 7.29
CA PRO A 416 -20.49 16.78 7.10
C PRO A 416 -20.72 16.32 5.65
N GLU A 417 -21.43 17.09 4.83
CA GLU A 417 -21.63 16.76 3.41
C GLU A 417 -20.34 16.94 2.59
N GLU A 418 -19.44 17.83 3.00
CA GLU A 418 -18.21 18.06 2.27
C GLU A 418 -17.19 16.94 2.42
N VAL A 419 -17.13 16.30 3.60
CA VAL A 419 -16.27 15.13 3.79
C VAL A 419 -16.73 13.95 2.93
N ILE A 420 -18.04 13.82 2.69
CA ILE A 420 -18.61 12.83 1.78
C ILE A 420 -18.13 13.11 0.35
N GLU A 421 -18.26 14.34 -0.13
CA GLU A 421 -17.81 14.71 -1.48
C GLU A 421 -16.29 14.65 -1.65
N ALA A 422 -15.51 15.02 -0.64
CA ALA A 422 -14.05 14.89 -0.65
C ALA A 422 -13.62 13.42 -0.70
N THR A 423 -14.30 12.54 0.05
CA THR A 423 -14.05 11.09 0.03
C THR A 423 -14.41 10.48 -1.32
N LYS A 424 -15.53 10.90 -1.92
CA LYS A 424 -15.92 10.51 -3.28
C LYS A 424 -14.87 10.94 -4.31
N ARG A 425 -14.34 12.16 -4.24
CA ARG A 425 -13.23 12.60 -5.10
C ARG A 425 -11.98 11.75 -4.90
N ALA A 426 -11.66 11.38 -3.66
CA ALA A 426 -10.54 10.50 -3.36
C ALA A 426 -10.71 9.09 -3.97
N ILE A 427 -11.93 8.52 -3.94
CA ILE A 427 -12.23 7.24 -4.60
C ILE A 427 -12.03 7.37 -6.12
N THR A 428 -12.58 8.41 -6.74
CA THR A 428 -12.40 8.67 -8.18
C THR A 428 -10.93 8.81 -8.55
N HIS A 429 -10.13 9.49 -7.72
CA HIS A 429 -8.69 9.62 -7.91
C HIS A 429 -7.97 8.27 -7.81
N ALA A 430 -8.31 7.43 -6.82
CA ALA A 430 -7.75 6.09 -6.72
C ALA A 430 -8.07 5.24 -7.96
N LEU A 431 -9.31 5.31 -8.46
CA LEU A 431 -9.71 4.61 -9.68
C LEU A 431 -8.95 5.14 -10.92
N SER A 432 -8.71 6.45 -11.02
CA SER A 432 -7.93 7.02 -12.14
C SER A 432 -6.45 6.60 -12.12
N LEU A 433 -5.94 6.16 -10.97
CA LEU A 433 -4.61 5.56 -10.82
C LEU A 433 -4.60 4.04 -11.14
N GLY A 434 -5.73 3.48 -11.57
CA GLY A 434 -5.86 2.09 -12.02
C GLY A 434 -6.17 1.08 -10.91
N PHE A 435 -6.42 1.50 -9.66
CA PHE A 435 -6.86 0.57 -8.61
C PHE A 435 -8.28 0.05 -8.91
N ARG A 436 -8.55 -1.23 -8.67
CA ARG A 436 -9.93 -1.74 -8.71
C ARG A 436 -10.66 -1.30 -7.44
N LYS A 437 -11.99 -1.23 -7.48
CA LYS A 437 -12.83 -0.88 -6.31
C LYS A 437 -12.52 -1.77 -5.09
N GLN A 438 -12.29 -3.06 -5.33
CA GLN A 438 -11.93 -4.05 -4.31
C GLN A 438 -10.53 -3.85 -3.69
N ASP A 439 -9.64 -3.12 -4.37
CA ASP A 439 -8.30 -2.79 -3.89
C ASP A 439 -8.29 -1.50 -3.03
N ILE A 440 -9.44 -0.81 -2.96
CA ILE A 440 -9.62 0.44 -2.23
C ILE A 440 -10.35 0.15 -0.91
N ALA A 441 -9.72 0.53 0.20
CA ALA A 441 -10.34 0.58 1.51
C ALA A 441 -10.49 2.03 1.98
N VAL A 442 -11.72 2.46 2.24
CA VAL A 442 -12.03 3.73 2.88
C VAL A 442 -12.06 3.52 4.38
N LEU A 443 -11.13 4.16 5.09
CA LEU A 443 -10.99 4.03 6.53
C LEU A 443 -11.42 5.33 7.21
N SER A 444 -12.51 5.28 7.96
CA SER A 444 -12.91 6.42 8.80
C SER A 444 -11.93 6.57 9.97
N PHE A 445 -11.41 7.78 10.14
CA PHE A 445 -10.62 8.20 11.30
C PHE A 445 -11.45 8.17 12.60
N ARG A 446 -12.78 8.08 12.50
CA ARG A 446 -13.72 8.01 13.62
C ARG A 446 -14.15 6.56 13.88
N GLY A 447 -14.74 6.33 15.04
CA GLY A 447 -15.47 5.08 15.30
C GLY A 447 -16.72 5.00 14.42
N ARG A 448 -17.27 3.79 14.22
CA ARG A 448 -18.44 3.57 13.35
C ARG A 448 -19.62 4.47 13.69
N GLU A 449 -19.95 4.60 14.96
CA GLU A 449 -21.08 5.42 15.43
C GLU A 449 -20.85 6.92 15.24
N GLY A 450 -19.59 7.36 15.13
CA GLY A 450 -19.23 8.77 14.93
C GLY A 450 -18.90 9.16 13.49
N SER A 451 -18.94 8.22 12.55
CA SER A 451 -18.62 8.45 11.15
C SER A 451 -19.85 8.91 10.37
N ALA A 452 -19.70 10.00 9.62
CA ALA A 452 -20.72 10.50 8.69
C ALA A 452 -20.98 9.51 7.53
N LEU A 453 -20.00 8.66 7.23
CA LEU A 453 -20.06 7.70 6.12
C LEU A 453 -20.80 6.41 6.47
N THR A 454 -20.96 6.08 7.76
CA THR A 454 -21.68 4.86 8.18
C THR A 454 -23.12 4.86 7.70
N ALA A 455 -23.80 6.01 7.73
CA ALA A 455 -25.19 6.15 7.31
C ALA A 455 -25.37 6.13 5.78
N VAL A 456 -24.28 6.20 5.02
CA VAL A 456 -24.31 6.31 3.56
C VAL A 456 -24.11 4.94 2.92
N ASP A 457 -25.00 4.54 2.02
CA ASP A 457 -24.89 3.28 1.28
C ASP A 457 -24.06 3.40 0.00
N GLN A 458 -23.94 4.62 -0.55
CA GLN A 458 -23.26 4.89 -1.81
C GLN A 458 -22.56 6.24 -1.81
N LEU A 459 -21.30 6.28 -2.28
CA LEU A 459 -20.56 7.52 -2.54
C LEU A 459 -20.49 7.77 -4.04
N GLY A 460 -21.35 8.67 -4.52
CA GLY A 460 -21.51 8.91 -5.96
C GLY A 460 -21.96 7.63 -6.67
N PRO A 461 -21.24 7.12 -7.68
CA PRO A 461 -21.59 5.86 -8.34
C PRO A 461 -21.11 4.61 -7.57
N HIS A 462 -20.38 4.75 -6.45
CA HIS A 462 -19.71 3.63 -5.77
C HIS A 462 -20.51 3.11 -4.57
N ARG A 463 -21.02 1.89 -4.64
CA ARG A 463 -21.68 1.22 -3.51
C ARG A 463 -20.66 0.81 -2.45
N LEU A 464 -20.97 1.08 -1.20
CA LEU A 464 -20.10 0.81 -0.07
C LEU A 464 -20.40 -0.54 0.55
N ARG A 465 -19.39 -1.39 0.62
CA ARG A 465 -19.40 -2.58 1.46
C ARG A 465 -19.01 -2.17 2.87
N ALA A 466 -19.96 -2.20 3.80
CA ALA A 466 -19.74 -1.76 5.19
C ALA A 466 -20.37 -2.73 6.18
N PHE A 467 -19.75 -2.88 7.35
CA PHE A 467 -20.27 -3.74 8.42
C PHE A 467 -21.60 -3.19 8.95
N THR A 468 -22.63 -4.03 8.99
CA THR A 468 -24.00 -3.65 9.41
C THR A 468 -24.13 -3.48 10.91
N GLY A 469 -23.14 -3.92 11.70
CA GLY A 469 -23.22 -3.96 13.16
C GLY A 469 -23.70 -5.28 13.72
N THR A 470 -24.19 -6.18 12.85
CA THR A 470 -24.81 -7.44 13.22
C THR A 470 -23.95 -8.62 12.77
N TYR A 471 -24.19 -9.76 13.40
CA TYR A 471 -23.59 -11.04 13.02
C TYR A 471 -24.74 -12.02 12.73
N ASP A 472 -24.52 -12.90 11.75
CA ASP A 472 -25.48 -13.96 11.44
C ASP A 472 -25.55 -15.02 12.55
N LEU A 473 -26.43 -16.02 12.37
CA LEU A 473 -26.60 -17.12 13.33
C LEU A 473 -25.34 -17.99 13.52
N PHE A 474 -24.40 -17.93 12.59
CA PHE A 474 -23.12 -18.64 12.65
C PHE A 474 -22.00 -17.73 13.21
N GLY A 475 -22.32 -16.49 13.59
CA GLY A 475 -21.39 -15.50 14.11
C GLY A 475 -20.52 -14.84 13.03
N ASN A 476 -20.86 -14.96 11.75
CA ASN A 476 -20.17 -14.26 10.68
C ASN A 476 -20.63 -12.80 10.63
N PRO A 477 -19.72 -11.84 10.42
CA PRO A 477 -20.09 -10.43 10.31
C PRO A 477 -20.94 -10.19 9.05
N GLU A 478 -22.06 -9.50 9.22
CA GLU A 478 -22.91 -9.09 8.09
C GLU A 478 -22.39 -7.78 7.49
N TYR A 479 -22.32 -7.75 6.15
CA TYR A 479 -21.87 -6.59 5.39
C TYR A 479 -22.96 -6.18 4.41
N ARG A 480 -23.16 -4.87 4.25
CA ARG A 480 -23.88 -4.32 3.10
C ARG A 480 -23.17 -4.71 1.81
N GLU A 481 -23.92 -5.00 0.77
CA GLU A 481 -23.35 -5.29 -0.56
C GLU A 481 -22.76 -4.02 -1.17
N GLY A 482 -21.53 -4.12 -1.67
CA GLY A 482 -20.84 -3.03 -2.35
C GLY A 482 -19.46 -3.44 -2.82
N ASP A 483 -18.84 -2.56 -3.60
CA ASP A 483 -17.57 -2.84 -4.26
C ASP A 483 -16.38 -2.20 -3.55
N VAL A 484 -16.62 -1.13 -2.79
CA VAL A 484 -15.59 -0.37 -2.05
C VAL A 484 -15.78 -0.61 -0.57
N LEU A 485 -14.74 -1.08 0.12
CA LEU A 485 -14.82 -1.35 1.55
C LEU A 485 -14.83 -0.04 2.35
N LEU A 486 -15.79 0.12 3.26
CA LEU A 486 -15.82 1.14 4.30
C LEU A 486 -15.73 0.48 5.68
N GLU A 487 -14.70 0.83 6.44
CA GLU A 487 -14.51 0.39 7.83
C GLU A 487 -13.97 1.54 8.70
N SER A 488 -14.05 1.38 10.03
CA SER A 488 -13.32 2.28 10.93
C SER A 488 -11.87 1.84 11.06
N ILE A 489 -10.97 2.78 11.38
CA ILE A 489 -9.56 2.46 11.68
C ILE A 489 -9.42 1.40 12.79
N TYR A 490 -10.37 1.35 13.73
CA TYR A 490 -10.36 0.42 14.85
C TYR A 490 -10.63 -1.01 14.41
N ARG A 491 -11.60 -1.22 13.50
CA ARG A 491 -11.97 -2.55 12.99
C ARG A 491 -11.03 -3.06 11.90
N PHE A 492 -10.45 -2.16 11.11
CA PHE A 492 -9.52 -2.52 10.04
C PHE A 492 -8.10 -2.80 10.55
N LYS A 493 -7.82 -2.56 11.84
CA LYS A 493 -6.55 -2.90 12.48
C LYS A 493 -6.23 -4.39 12.28
N GLY A 494 -4.95 -4.66 12.01
CA GLY A 494 -4.46 -5.99 11.61
C GLY A 494 -4.57 -6.28 10.09
N GLN A 495 -5.43 -5.57 9.35
CA GLN A 495 -5.60 -5.77 7.91
C GLN A 495 -4.75 -4.78 7.08
N SER A 496 -4.85 -4.86 5.74
CA SER A 496 -4.21 -3.95 4.78
C SER A 496 -4.94 -3.97 3.44
N ALA A 497 -4.78 -2.90 2.66
CA ALA A 497 -5.28 -2.79 1.30
C ALA A 497 -4.24 -2.11 0.38
N PRO A 498 -4.25 -2.38 -0.93
CA PRO A 498 -3.41 -1.66 -1.89
C PRO A 498 -3.55 -0.14 -1.82
N CYS A 499 -4.78 0.34 -1.92
CA CYS A 499 -5.11 1.74 -1.78
C CYS A 499 -5.94 1.96 -0.52
N VAL A 500 -5.48 2.87 0.34
CA VAL A 500 -6.21 3.30 1.53
C VAL A 500 -6.57 4.77 1.39
N ILE A 501 -7.85 5.05 1.57
CA ILE A 501 -8.38 6.40 1.69
C ILE A 501 -8.70 6.60 3.18
N LEU A 502 -7.82 7.31 3.88
CA LEU A 502 -8.01 7.64 5.29
C LEU A 502 -8.84 8.93 5.37
N THR A 503 -10.10 8.83 5.76
CA THR A 503 -11.07 9.93 5.70
C THR A 503 -11.57 10.37 7.07
N GLU A 504 -12.24 11.53 7.12
CA GLU A 504 -12.70 12.20 8.33
C GLU A 504 -11.53 12.53 9.29
N VAL A 505 -10.33 12.73 8.74
CA VAL A 505 -9.14 13.09 9.52
C VAL A 505 -9.30 14.51 10.03
N ASP A 506 -9.52 14.62 11.33
CA ASP A 506 -9.92 15.88 11.94
C ASP A 506 -9.43 15.95 13.38
N PHE A 507 -8.65 16.98 13.68
CA PHE A 507 -8.09 17.31 14.99
C PHE A 507 -7.64 18.78 15.03
N ASP A 508 -7.73 19.41 16.20
CA ASP A 508 -7.25 20.79 16.41
C ASP A 508 -5.73 20.86 16.51
N THR A 509 -5.13 19.91 17.22
CA THR A 509 -3.68 19.76 17.37
C THR A 509 -3.28 18.33 17.11
N LEU A 510 -2.09 18.13 16.54
CA LEU A 510 -1.52 16.80 16.36
C LEU A 510 -0.94 16.32 17.70
N ASP A 511 -1.82 15.79 18.55
CA ASP A 511 -1.42 15.11 19.79
C ASP A 511 -1.01 13.65 19.52
N ASP A 512 -0.53 12.98 20.57
CA ASP A 512 -0.10 11.57 20.50
C ASP A 512 -1.22 10.64 20.00
N GLN A 513 -2.48 10.94 20.34
CA GLN A 513 -3.61 10.11 19.95
C GLN A 513 -3.91 10.27 18.45
N ALA A 514 -3.94 11.49 17.94
CA ALA A 514 -4.10 11.79 16.54
C ALA A 514 -2.94 11.20 15.72
N ALA A 515 -1.70 11.35 16.18
CA ALA A 515 -0.52 10.77 15.54
C ALA A 515 -0.60 9.25 15.45
N ARG A 516 -1.03 8.56 16.52
CA ARG A 516 -1.26 7.10 16.52
C ARG A 516 -2.38 6.69 15.56
N LYS A 517 -3.48 7.43 15.48
CA LYS A 517 -4.58 7.13 14.55
C LYS A 517 -4.14 7.28 13.09
N VAL A 518 -3.39 8.33 12.77
CA VAL A 518 -2.80 8.50 11.43
C VAL A 518 -1.79 7.39 11.14
N PHE A 519 -0.90 7.06 12.08
CA PHE A 519 0.02 5.93 11.96
C PHE A 519 -0.72 4.62 11.65
N VAL A 520 -1.75 4.28 12.43
CA VAL A 520 -2.52 3.05 12.25
C VAL A 520 -3.19 3.04 10.88
N GLY A 521 -3.89 4.12 10.49
CA GLY A 521 -4.59 4.21 9.21
C GLY A 521 -3.64 4.18 8.00
N ALA A 522 -2.57 4.97 8.04
CA ALA A 522 -1.60 5.08 6.95
C ALA A 522 -0.84 3.77 6.69
N THR A 523 -0.43 3.07 7.75
CA THR A 523 0.29 1.77 7.63
C THR A 523 -0.58 0.61 7.12
N ARG A 524 -1.87 0.85 6.87
CA ARG A 524 -2.75 -0.11 6.19
C ARG A 524 -2.52 -0.14 4.69
N ALA A 525 -1.98 0.94 4.11
CA ALA A 525 -1.74 1.02 2.68
C ALA A 525 -0.48 0.24 2.31
N THR A 526 -0.57 -0.59 1.27
CA THR A 526 0.59 -1.30 0.70
C THR A 526 1.13 -0.61 -0.55
N MET A 527 0.34 0.24 -1.21
CA MET A 527 0.75 0.97 -2.42
C MET A 527 0.41 2.45 -2.42
N LYS A 528 -0.81 2.86 -2.06
CA LYS A 528 -1.25 4.26 -2.16
C LYS A 528 -2.03 4.69 -0.92
N LEU A 529 -1.66 5.84 -0.37
CA LEU A 529 -2.42 6.51 0.67
C LEU A 529 -2.99 7.83 0.14
N ILE A 530 -4.29 8.01 0.33
CA ILE A 530 -4.99 9.28 0.15
C ILE A 530 -5.56 9.68 1.51
N VAL A 531 -5.19 10.85 2.01
CA VAL A 531 -5.72 11.39 3.26
C VAL A 531 -6.80 12.40 2.92
N VAL A 532 -7.99 12.26 3.49
CA VAL A 532 -9.08 13.24 3.42
C VAL A 532 -9.23 13.87 4.79
N ALA A 533 -8.74 15.10 4.91
CA ALA A 533 -8.60 15.82 6.17
C ALA A 533 -9.38 17.13 6.18
N SER A 534 -9.80 17.57 7.35
CA SER A 534 -10.29 18.94 7.54
C SER A 534 -9.18 19.95 7.23
N GLU A 535 -9.52 21.17 6.82
CA GLU A 535 -8.50 22.19 6.50
C GLU A 535 -7.55 22.44 7.67
N ARG A 536 -8.08 22.50 8.90
CA ARG A 536 -7.26 22.63 10.11
C ARG A 536 -6.28 21.48 10.30
N ALA A 537 -6.72 20.24 10.11
CA ALA A 537 -5.87 19.06 10.28
C ALA A 537 -4.84 18.95 9.14
N ALA A 538 -5.21 19.31 7.92
CA ALA A 538 -4.31 19.36 6.78
C ALA A 538 -3.18 20.38 7.00
N HIS A 539 -3.51 21.60 7.47
CA HIS A 539 -2.48 22.59 7.83
C HIS A 539 -1.54 22.09 8.93
N ALA A 540 -2.07 21.41 9.95
CA ALA A 540 -1.24 20.83 11.02
C ALA A 540 -0.29 19.74 10.49
N ILE A 541 -0.73 18.94 9.51
CA ILE A 541 0.11 17.93 8.84
C ILE A 541 1.15 18.59 7.93
N GLU A 542 0.78 19.64 7.19
CA GLU A 542 1.66 20.37 6.27
C GLU A 542 2.74 21.14 7.01
N ALA A 543 2.45 21.68 8.20
CA ALA A 543 3.43 22.37 9.03
C ALA A 543 4.62 21.48 9.46
N LEU A 544 4.51 20.16 9.30
CA LEU A 544 5.55 19.18 9.59
C LEU A 544 6.42 18.84 8.36
N GLN A 545 6.01 19.28 7.16
CA GLN A 545 6.69 18.94 5.90
C GLN A 545 7.92 19.78 5.66
#